data_AF-A0A143ZPV2-F1
#
_entry.id   AF-A0A143ZPV2-F1
#
_cell.length_a   1.000
_cell.length_b   1.000
_cell.length_c   1.000
_cell.angle_alpha   90.00
_cell.angle_beta   90.00
_cell.angle_gamma   90.00
#
_symmetry.space_group_name_H-M   'P 1'
#
loop_
_entity.id
_entity.type
_entity.pdbx_description
1 polymer ?
#
loop_
_entity_poly.entity_id
_entity_poly.type
_entity_poly.pdbx_seq_one_letter_code
_entity_poly.pdbx_strand_id
1 'polypeptide(L)'
;MDADDRLNGEAVDLKPLVGLLHGLPSPLVERLTIDAIREHRELLEQAENLFNELPADVKAGKELVSDTHIAYLEATIRMHAQMSALTTLLHILGYTPKT
;
A
#
# COMPACT_ATOMS: atom_id res chain seq x y z
N MET A 1 -16.83 -10.91 26.44
CA MET A 1 -16.86 -10.00 25.29
C MET A 1 -15.43 -9.98 24.78
N ASP A 2 -15.17 -10.88 23.84
CA ASP A 2 -13.82 -11.25 23.43
C ASP A 2 -13.21 -10.15 22.56
N ALA A 3 -11.92 -9.88 22.75
CA ALA A 3 -11.19 -8.84 22.01
C ALA A 3 -11.21 -9.03 20.48
N ASP A 4 -11.60 -10.23 20.04
CA ASP A 4 -11.74 -10.64 18.64
C ASP A 4 -12.93 -9.97 17.92
N ASP A 5 -13.98 -9.56 18.67
CA ASP A 5 -15.19 -8.99 18.06
C ASP A 5 -15.06 -7.51 17.65
N ARG A 6 -13.93 -6.86 18.01
CA ARG A 6 -13.64 -5.46 17.64
C ARG A 6 -13.04 -5.31 16.24
N LEU A 7 -12.71 -6.41 15.57
CA LEU A 7 -12.09 -6.41 14.24
C LEU A 7 -13.11 -6.59 13.09
N ASN A 8 -14.41 -6.72 13.40
CA ASN A 8 -15.45 -7.04 12.42
C ASN A 8 -15.99 -5.83 11.61
N GLY A 9 -15.35 -4.65 11.68
CA GLY A 9 -15.85 -3.42 11.05
C GLY A 9 -15.18 -3.02 9.73
N GLU A 10 -13.89 -3.31 9.56
CA GLU A 10 -13.12 -2.92 8.36
C GLU A 10 -12.37 -4.15 7.86
N ALA A 11 -12.61 -4.51 6.60
CA ALA A 11 -11.97 -5.65 5.97
C ALA A 11 -10.44 -5.42 5.97
N VAL A 12 -9.72 -6.17 6.79
CA VAL A 12 -8.25 -6.16 6.76
C VAL A 12 -7.81 -6.86 5.47
N ASP A 13 -7.21 -6.10 4.56
CA ASP A 13 -6.80 -6.57 3.23
C ASP A 13 -5.82 -7.76 3.31
N LEU A 14 -4.86 -7.73 4.24
CA LEU A 14 -3.84 -8.75 4.39
C LEU A 14 -3.88 -9.42 5.78
N LYS A 15 -4.87 -10.31 5.98
CA LYS A 15 -5.00 -11.14 7.21
C LYS A 15 -3.69 -11.80 7.70
N PRO A 16 -2.77 -12.28 6.83
CA PRO A 16 -1.50 -12.85 7.31
C PRO A 16 -0.65 -11.90 8.16
N LEU A 17 -0.72 -10.59 7.92
CA LEU A 17 0.05 -9.60 8.71
C LEU A 17 -0.44 -9.50 10.15
N VAL A 18 -1.73 -9.74 10.41
CA VAL A 18 -2.30 -9.75 11.76
C VAL A 18 -1.65 -10.87 12.59
N GLY A 19 -1.54 -12.07 12.01
CA GLY A 19 -0.87 -13.19 12.66
C GLY A 19 0.64 -12.98 12.81
N LEU A 20 1.30 -12.45 11.77
CA LEU A 20 2.75 -12.20 11.77
C LEU A 20 3.19 -11.21 12.86
N LEU A 21 2.39 -10.17 13.11
CA LEU A 21 2.72 -9.09 14.04
C LEU A 21 2.08 -9.29 15.43
N HIS A 22 1.34 -10.39 15.63
CA HIS A 22 0.68 -10.67 16.89
C HIS A 22 1.67 -10.75 18.05
N GLY A 23 1.40 -10.02 19.13
CA GLY A 23 2.23 -10.01 20.34
C GLY A 23 3.52 -9.20 20.24
N LEU A 24 3.81 -8.56 19.10
CA LEU A 24 4.97 -7.67 18.98
C LEU A 24 4.75 -6.36 19.75
N PRO A 25 5.83 -5.73 20.26
CA PRO A 25 5.72 -4.43 20.93
C PRO A 25 5.17 -3.35 20.00
N SER A 26 4.25 -2.52 20.51
CA SER A 26 3.67 -1.40 19.75
C SER A 26 4.70 -0.46 19.11
N PRO A 27 5.84 -0.09 19.76
CA PRO A 27 6.86 0.74 19.11
C PRO A 27 7.51 0.10 17.88
N LEU A 28 7.61 -1.23 17.85
CA LEU A 28 8.13 -1.95 16.69
C LEU A 28 7.14 -1.91 15.53
N VAL A 29 5.85 -2.15 15.82
CA VAL A 29 4.79 -2.04 14.81
C VAL A 29 4.69 -0.61 14.27
N GLU A 30 4.74 0.39 15.14
CA GLU A 30 4.75 1.81 14.76
C GLU A 30 5.92 2.12 13.81
N ARG A 31 7.12 1.64 14.11
CA ARG A 31 8.29 1.83 13.25
C ARG A 31 8.08 1.22 11.87
N LEU A 32 7.57 -0.02 11.80
CA LEU A 32 7.26 -0.68 10.53
C LEU A 32 6.20 0.08 9.74
N THR A 33 5.17 0.61 10.40
CA THR A 33 4.15 1.45 9.78
C THR A 33 4.73 2.75 9.22
N ILE A 34 5.62 3.43 9.95
CA ILE A 34 6.30 4.64 9.46
C ILE A 34 7.13 4.34 8.21
N ASP A 35 7.90 3.26 8.22
CA ASP A 35 8.73 2.87 7.08
C ASP A 35 7.85 2.46 5.88
N ALA A 36 6.73 1.78 6.10
CA ALA A 36 5.73 1.49 5.06
C ALA A 36 5.05 2.74 4.49
N ILE A 37 4.80 3.78 5.30
CA ILE A 37 4.27 5.06 4.77
C ILE A 37 5.30 5.71 3.82
N ARG A 38 6.58 5.68 4.18
CA ARG A 38 7.65 6.24 3.33
C ARG A 38 7.77 5.47 2.02
N GLU A 39 7.80 4.14 2.08
CA GLU A 39 7.82 3.29 0.90
C GLU A 39 6.60 3.54 0.00
N HIS A 40 5.41 3.69 0.59
CA HIS A 40 4.20 3.99 -0.18
C HIS A 40 4.34 5.30 -0.98
N ARG A 41 4.87 6.35 -0.34
CA ARG A 41 5.08 7.65 -0.99
C ARG A 41 6.09 7.56 -2.13
N GLU A 42 7.17 6.81 -1.95
CA GLU A 42 8.17 6.57 -3.00
C GLU A 42 7.57 5.81 -4.20
N LEU A 43 6.75 4.78 -3.94
CA LEU A 43 6.06 4.03 -4.99
C LEU A 43 5.02 4.89 -5.72
N LEU A 44 4.30 5.74 -5.00
CA LEU A 44 3.36 6.69 -5.60
C LEU A 44 4.08 7.66 -6.53
N GLU A 45 5.17 8.27 -6.07
CA GLU A 45 5.98 9.20 -6.88
C GLU A 45 6.52 8.51 -8.15
N GLN A 46 6.99 7.26 -8.03
CA GLN A 46 7.44 6.48 -9.19
C GLN A 46 6.32 6.21 -10.20
N ALA A 47 5.14 5.80 -9.72
CA ALA A 47 3.99 5.54 -10.58
C ALA A 47 3.49 6.83 -11.27
N GLU A 48 3.48 7.96 -10.55
CA GLU A 48 3.12 9.28 -11.09
C GLU A 48 4.11 9.75 -12.16
N ASN A 49 5.42 9.58 -11.93
CA ASN A 49 6.45 9.92 -12.90
C ASN A 49 6.30 9.11 -14.18
N LEU A 50 6.13 7.78 -14.06
CA LEU A 50 5.89 6.91 -15.22
C LEU A 50 4.59 7.27 -15.95
N PHE A 51 3.52 7.60 -15.22
CA PHE A 51 2.29 8.09 -15.83
C PHE A 51 2.53 9.36 -16.62
N ASN A 52 3.27 10.33 -16.07
CA ASN A 52 3.56 11.59 -16.72
C ASN A 52 4.35 11.41 -18.02
N GLU A 53 5.25 10.43 -18.07
CA GLU A 53 6.03 10.05 -19.26
C GLU A 53 5.21 9.32 -20.34
N LEU A 54 4.01 8.81 -20.01
CA LEU A 54 3.19 8.10 -21.01
C LEU A 54 2.79 9.03 -22.18
N PRO A 55 2.87 8.51 -23.43
CA PRO A 55 2.30 9.15 -24.60
C PRO A 55 0.81 9.50 -24.44
N ALA A 56 0.36 10.58 -25.10
CA ALA A 56 -1.00 11.10 -24.94
C ALA A 56 -2.09 10.16 -25.47
N ASP A 57 -1.78 9.38 -26.50
CA ASP A 57 -2.61 8.30 -27.05
C ASP A 57 -2.74 7.11 -26.12
N VAL A 58 -1.66 6.70 -25.43
CA VAL A 58 -1.69 5.68 -24.37
C VAL A 58 -2.53 6.16 -23.19
N LYS A 59 -2.34 7.41 -22.72
CA LYS A 59 -3.19 8.02 -21.67
C LYS A 59 -4.66 8.09 -22.07
N ALA A 60 -4.95 8.31 -23.35
CA ALA A 60 -6.30 8.33 -23.89
C ALA A 60 -6.90 6.94 -24.14
N GLY A 61 -6.18 5.86 -23.82
CA GLY A 61 -6.63 4.47 -23.99
C GLY A 61 -6.73 4.02 -25.46
N LYS A 62 -6.02 4.69 -26.38
CA LYS A 62 -6.09 4.45 -27.82
C LYS A 62 -5.04 3.46 -28.33
N GLU A 63 -3.94 3.30 -27.62
CA GLU A 63 -2.83 2.42 -28.02
C GLU A 63 -2.62 1.29 -27.00
N LEU A 64 -2.44 0.06 -27.50
CA LEU A 64 -2.29 -1.15 -26.70
C LEU A 64 -0.80 -1.49 -26.56
N VAL A 65 -0.33 -1.36 -25.31
CA VAL A 65 0.86 -2.03 -24.74
C VAL A 65 2.20 -1.64 -25.37
N SER A 66 2.78 -0.52 -24.92
CA SER A 66 4.22 -0.22 -25.05
C SER A 66 4.98 -0.62 -23.78
N ASP A 67 6.30 -0.74 -23.86
CA ASP A 67 7.14 -1.02 -22.68
C ASP A 67 6.95 0.04 -21.58
N THR A 68 6.77 1.30 -21.94
CA THR A 68 6.47 2.39 -20.98
C THR A 68 5.11 2.20 -20.32
N HIS A 69 4.10 1.74 -21.06
CA HIS A 69 2.78 1.43 -20.50
C HIS A 69 2.87 0.25 -19.53
N ILE A 70 3.61 -0.81 -19.87
CA ILE A 70 3.85 -1.95 -18.97
C ILE A 70 4.53 -1.48 -17.68
N ALA A 71 5.60 -0.68 -17.79
CA ALA A 71 6.33 -0.16 -16.63
C ALA A 71 5.42 0.65 -15.69
N TYR A 72 4.58 1.52 -16.25
CA TYR A 72 3.56 2.25 -15.46
C TYR A 72 2.59 1.30 -14.75
N LEU A 73 2.09 0.28 -15.45
CA LEU A 73 1.16 -0.69 -14.86
C LEU A 73 1.82 -1.50 -13.74
N GLU A 74 3.06 -1.96 -13.92
CA GLU A 74 3.82 -2.66 -12.90
C GLU A 74 4.05 -1.79 -11.65
N ALA A 75 4.45 -0.53 -11.85
CA ALA A 75 4.61 0.42 -10.75
C ALA A 75 3.29 0.67 -10.00
N THR A 76 2.19 0.83 -10.74
CA THR A 76 0.85 1.04 -10.17
C THR A 76 0.36 -0.18 -9.40
N ILE A 77 0.56 -1.39 -9.92
CA ILE A 77 0.25 -2.65 -9.22
C ILE A 77 1.06 -2.74 -7.92
N ARG A 78 2.35 -2.44 -7.97
CA ARG A 78 3.23 -2.48 -6.79
C ARG A 78 2.79 -1.48 -5.73
N MET A 79 2.48 -0.25 -6.12
CA MET A 79 1.95 0.79 -5.24
C MET A 79 0.65 0.32 -4.54
N HIS A 80 -0.30 -0.26 -5.29
CA HIS A 80 -1.55 -0.75 -4.69
C HIS A 80 -1.35 -1.98 -3.79
N ALA A 81 -0.50 -2.92 -4.19
CA ALA A 81 -0.15 -4.07 -3.34
C ALA A 81 0.48 -3.63 -2.01
N GLN A 82 1.36 -2.62 -2.07
CA GLN A 82 1.98 -2.05 -0.87
C GLN A 82 0.96 -1.25 -0.04
N MET A 83 0.00 -0.55 -0.67
CA MET A 83 -1.09 0.13 0.04
C MET A 83 -1.92 -0.85 0.88
N SER A 84 -2.24 -2.05 0.37
CA SER A 84 -2.94 -3.09 1.15
C SER A 84 -2.16 -3.56 2.39
N ALA A 85 -0.82 -3.54 2.33
CA ALA A 85 0.01 -3.79 3.50
C ALA A 85 -0.04 -2.60 4.48
N LEU A 86 0.06 -1.37 3.97
CA LEU A 86 0.00 -0.16 4.78
C LEU A 86 -1.37 0.00 5.49
N THR A 87 -2.49 -0.21 4.80
CA THR A 87 -3.83 -0.17 5.42
C THR A 87 -3.94 -1.19 6.56
N THR A 88 -3.44 -2.41 6.33
CA THR A 88 -3.41 -3.45 7.35
C THR A 88 -2.54 -3.07 8.55
N LEU A 89 -1.36 -2.50 8.33
CA LEU A 89 -0.49 -2.01 9.41
C LEU A 89 -1.14 -0.89 10.22
N LEU A 90 -1.85 0.03 9.57
CA LEU A 90 -2.60 1.09 10.23
C LEU A 90 -3.76 0.52 11.07
N HIS A 91 -4.48 -0.48 10.56
CA HIS A 91 -5.51 -1.18 11.34
C HIS A 91 -4.94 -1.88 12.57
N ILE A 92 -3.80 -2.57 12.44
CA ILE A 92 -3.12 -3.24 13.56
C ILE A 92 -2.64 -2.22 14.60
N LEU A 93 -2.10 -1.08 14.15
CA LEU A 93 -1.59 -0.03 15.03
C LEU A 93 -2.72 0.77 15.71
N GLY A 94 -3.87 0.91 15.05
CA GLY A 94 -5.05 1.61 15.55
C GLY A 94 -4.99 3.14 15.43
N TYR A 95 -3.93 3.70 14.84
CA TYR A 95 -3.78 5.12 14.55
C TYR A 95 -2.78 5.35 13.42
N THR A 96 -2.80 6.53 12.81
CA THR A 96 -1.80 6.94 11.82
C THR A 96 -0.62 7.62 12.53
N PRO A 97 0.60 7.04 12.48
CA PRO A 97 1.76 7.62 13.13
C PRO A 97 2.22 8.88 12.40
N LYS A 98 2.88 9.78 13.13
CA LYS A 98 3.51 10.95 12.50
C LYS A 98 4.80 10.53 11.80
N THR A 99 4.91 10.90 10.53
CA THR A 99 6.04 10.56 9.64
C THR A 99 6.90 11.74 9.30
#